data_AF-A0A9F5IEW8-F1
#
_entry.id   AF-A0A9F5IEW8-F1
#
_cell.length_a   1.000
_cell.length_b   1.000
_cell.length_c   1.000
_cell.angle_alpha   90.00
_cell.angle_beta   90.00
_cell.angle_gamma   90.00
#
_symmetry.space_group_name_H-M   'P 1'
#
loop_
_entity.id
_entity.type
_entity.pdbx_description
1 polymer ?
#
loop_
_entity_poly.entity_id
_entity_poly.type
_entity_poly.pdbx_seq_one_letter_code
_entity_poly.pdbx_strand_id
1 'polypeptide(L)'
;MSSLEVVTFPVVVADSRQRLISEKKPTRTGEFSFRGKIELARSKIDNISPNTPAHHYFKVSKIQDAQQKIGLLERENKSLASRLANIYRGSGMVDCWNEYQQKSVFRQKQNIELIRITMENQAILKRLKERKATYDMKQCEQSWQNSRKYMKKNTHLLNEE
;
A
#
# COMPACT_ATOMS: atom_id res chain seq x y z
N MET A 1 -10.93 14.96 38.06
CA MET A 1 -9.63 15.00 37.34
C MET A 1 -8.75 13.92 37.93
N SER A 2 -8.64 12.77 37.25
CA SER A 2 -7.90 11.61 37.77
C SER A 2 -6.41 11.85 37.63
N SER A 3 -5.67 11.83 38.75
CA SER A 3 -4.22 11.85 38.74
C SER A 3 -3.71 10.58 38.06
N LEU A 4 -3.15 10.72 36.86
CA LEU A 4 -2.31 9.70 36.26
C LEU A 4 -1.06 9.56 37.14
N GLU A 5 -1.06 8.60 38.05
CA GLU A 5 0.17 8.13 38.68
C GLU A 5 1.02 7.46 37.60
N VAL A 6 1.95 8.23 37.03
CA VAL A 6 2.95 7.69 36.10
C VAL A 6 3.91 6.85 36.93
N VAL A 7 3.61 5.56 37.05
CA VAL A 7 4.52 4.55 37.59
C VAL A 7 5.70 4.46 36.63
N THR A 8 6.69 5.32 36.85
CA THR A 8 7.91 5.36 36.04
C THR A 8 8.86 4.33 36.62
N PHE A 9 8.93 3.16 36.01
CA PHE A 9 9.96 2.17 36.36
C PHE A 9 11.33 2.74 35.98
N PRO A 10 12.37 2.54 36.80
CA PRO A 10 13.71 3.01 36.47
C PRO A 10 14.14 2.35 35.16
N VAL A 11 14.28 3.15 34.11
CA VAL A 11 14.87 2.73 32.84
C VAL A 11 16.33 2.43 33.16
N VAL A 12 16.66 1.14 33.29
CA VAL A 12 18.06 0.69 33.32
C VAL A 12 18.61 0.91 31.91
N VAL A 13 19.08 2.11 31.64
CA VAL A 13 19.97 2.38 30.51
C VAL A 13 21.22 1.58 30.82
N ALA A 14 21.33 0.39 30.25
CA ALA A 14 22.60 -0.31 30.19
C ALA A 14 23.52 0.53 29.30
N ASP A 15 24.15 1.54 29.88
CA ASP A 15 25.34 2.15 29.31
C ASP A 15 26.37 1.03 29.26
N SER A 16 26.46 0.37 28.10
CA SER A 16 27.51 -0.59 27.75
C SER A 16 28.93 0.01 27.80
N ARG A 17 29.05 1.25 28.28
CA ARG A 17 30.27 2.05 28.39
C ARG A 17 30.57 2.56 29.79
N GLN A 18 29.72 2.34 30.79
CA GLN A 18 30.10 2.61 32.17
C GLN A 18 30.84 1.40 32.73
N ARG A 19 32.14 1.31 32.40
CA ARG A 19 33.07 0.69 33.36
C ARG A 19 32.94 1.52 34.63
N LEU A 20 32.20 1.00 35.61
CA LEU A 20 32.40 1.40 36.98
C LEU A 20 33.87 1.12 37.25
N ILE A 21 34.70 2.16 37.22
CA ILE A 21 36.03 2.10 37.77
C ILE A 21 35.78 1.79 39.24
N SER A 22 35.83 0.50 39.58
CA SER A 22 35.99 0.09 40.97
C SER A 22 37.27 0.78 41.39
N GLU A 23 37.16 1.86 42.16
CA GLU A 23 38.31 2.36 42.89
C GLU A 23 38.88 1.15 43.64
N LYS A 24 40.03 0.67 43.18
CA LYS A 24 40.81 -0.29 43.93
C LYS A 24 41.19 0.45 45.19
N LYS A 25 40.42 0.25 46.27
CA LYS A 25 40.88 0.59 47.61
C LYS A 25 42.25 -0.08 47.75
N PRO A 26 43.32 0.66 48.09
CA PRO A 26 44.63 0.06 48.20
C PRO A 26 44.51 -1.09 49.19
N THR A 27 44.84 -2.30 48.73
CA THR A 27 45.09 -3.44 49.60
C THR A 27 46.03 -2.94 50.67
N ARG A 28 45.55 -2.95 51.92
CA ARG A 28 46.33 -2.61 53.10
C ARG A 28 47.36 -3.73 53.27
N THR A 29 48.43 -3.71 52.48
CA THR A 29 49.68 -4.41 52.76
C THR A 29 50.27 -3.73 53.98
N GLY A 30 49.76 -4.10 55.14
CA GLY A 30 50.28 -3.73 56.44
C GLY A 30 50.83 -5.00 57.06
N GLU A 31 52.15 -5.14 57.02
CA GLU A 31 52.91 -6.10 57.80
C GLU A 31 52.37 -6.18 59.24
N PHE A 32 52.23 -7.42 59.69
CA PHE A 32 51.72 -7.81 61.00
C PHE A 32 52.62 -7.26 62.12
N SER A 33 52.29 -6.10 62.69
CA SER A 33 52.59 -5.78 64.09
C SER A 33 51.49 -6.39 64.98
N PHE A 34 51.62 -7.69 65.25
CA PHE A 34 50.59 -8.52 65.89
C PHE A 34 50.44 -8.31 67.42
N ARG A 35 51.43 -7.72 68.10
CA ARG A 35 51.51 -7.76 69.57
C ARG A 35 50.57 -6.79 70.32
N GLY A 36 50.31 -5.59 69.80
CA GLY A 36 49.54 -4.56 70.53
C GLY A 36 48.03 -4.54 70.23
N LYS A 37 47.57 -5.25 69.20
CA LYS A 37 46.17 -5.21 68.75
C LYS A 37 45.29 -6.27 69.40
N ILE A 38 45.89 -7.30 70.00
CA ILE A 38 45.15 -8.36 70.71
C ILE A 38 44.55 -7.79 72.00
N GLU A 39 45.27 -6.91 72.70
CA GLU A 39 44.79 -6.23 73.92
C GLU A 39 43.65 -5.23 73.65
N LEU A 40 43.56 -4.71 72.43
CA LEU A 40 42.50 -3.80 71.97
C LEU A 40 41.38 -4.50 71.20
N ALA A 41 41.49 -5.81 70.98
CA ALA A 41 40.50 -6.59 70.25
C ALA A 41 39.26 -6.76 71.12
N ARG A 42 38.20 -6.00 70.81
CA ARG A 42 36.87 -6.23 71.41
C ARG A 42 36.23 -7.43 70.74
N SER A 43 35.65 -8.34 71.52
CA SER A 43 34.83 -9.44 71.02
C SER A 43 33.56 -8.88 70.36
N LYS A 44 33.69 -8.52 69.08
CA LYS A 44 32.59 -8.00 68.27
C LYS A 44 32.26 -9.03 67.20
N ILE A 45 31.04 -9.57 67.28
CA ILE A 45 30.48 -10.39 66.22
C ILE A 45 30.10 -9.44 65.08
N ASP A 46 30.68 -9.67 63.90
CA ASP A 46 30.33 -8.91 62.70
C ASP A 46 28.91 -9.29 62.26
N ASN A 47 27.94 -8.43 62.59
CA ASN A 47 26.53 -8.57 62.19
C ASN A 47 26.20 -7.84 60.87
N ILE A 48 27.21 -7.36 60.14
CA ILE A 48 26.98 -6.62 58.90
C ILE A 48 26.63 -7.62 57.80
N SER A 49 25.49 -7.42 57.14
CA SER A 49 25.10 -8.23 56.01
C SER A 49 26.17 -8.18 54.92
N PRO A 50 26.54 -9.33 54.32
CA PRO A 50 27.54 -9.35 53.27
C PRO A 50 27.07 -8.50 52.09
N ASN A 51 28.01 -7.79 51.45
CA ASN A 51 27.72 -7.00 50.25
C ASN A 51 27.41 -7.95 49.08
N THR A 52 26.13 -8.25 48.89
CA THR A 52 25.62 -9.07 47.80
C THR A 52 25.42 -8.22 46.55
N PRO A 53 26.07 -8.52 45.42
CA PRO A 53 25.90 -7.73 44.21
C PRO A 53 24.49 -7.92 43.62
N ALA A 54 23.96 -6.86 43.02
CA ALA A 54 22.55 -6.73 42.60
C ALA A 54 22.05 -7.87 41.67
N HIS A 55 22.93 -8.52 40.90
CA HIS A 55 22.57 -9.62 40.02
C HIS A 55 22.09 -10.89 40.76
N HIS A 56 22.35 -11.00 42.08
CA HIS A 56 21.78 -12.06 42.92
C HIS A 56 20.27 -11.88 43.15
N TYR A 57 19.80 -10.64 43.22
CA TYR A 57 18.38 -10.32 43.42
C TYR A 57 17.65 -10.13 42.10
N PHE A 58 18.34 -9.58 41.09
CA PHE A 58 17.74 -9.23 39.80
C PHE A 58 18.37 -9.99 38.65
N LYS A 59 17.52 -10.66 37.85
CA LYS A 59 17.93 -11.27 36.59
C LYS A 59 17.95 -10.21 35.49
N VAL A 60 19.03 -9.45 35.40
CA VAL A 60 19.20 -8.29 34.50
C VAL A 60 18.85 -8.62 33.05
N SER A 61 19.27 -9.79 32.54
CA SER A 61 18.94 -10.23 31.17
C SER A 61 17.42 -10.34 30.94
N LYS A 62 16.65 -10.85 31.91
CA LYS A 62 15.19 -10.94 31.77
C LYS A 62 14.53 -9.56 31.75
N ILE A 63 15.05 -8.63 32.55
CA ILE A 63 14.55 -7.25 32.59
C ILE A 63 14.84 -6.56 31.26
N GLN A 64 16.03 -6.75 30.71
CA GLN A 64 16.42 -6.21 29.41
C GLN A 64 15.57 -6.79 28.26
N ASP A 65 15.32 -8.09 28.25
CA ASP A 65 14.46 -8.73 27.24
C ASP A 65 13.02 -8.19 27.32
N ALA A 66 12.50 -7.99 28.53
CA ALA A 66 11.18 -7.40 28.74
C ALA A 66 11.12 -5.95 28.23
N GLN A 67 12.14 -5.14 28.51
CA GLN A 67 12.24 -3.77 28.01
C GLN A 67 12.31 -3.72 26.48
N GLN A 68 13.05 -4.63 25.85
CA GLN A 68 13.10 -4.71 24.39
C GLN A 68 11.74 -5.03 23.78
N LYS A 69 11.00 -5.99 24.36
CA LYS A 69 9.64 -6.34 23.91
C LYS A 69 8.68 -5.16 24.06
N ILE A 70 8.72 -4.47 25.20
CA ILE A 70 7.91 -3.27 25.44
C ILE A 70 8.23 -2.19 24.39
N GLY A 71 9.52 -1.93 24.13
CA GLY A 71 9.94 -0.95 23.14
C GLY A 71 9.50 -1.29 21.71
N LEU A 72 9.43 -2.58 21.35
CA LEU A 72 8.86 -3.01 20.07
C LEU A 72 7.35 -2.73 20.01
N LEU A 73 6.61 -3.13 21.05
CA LEU A 73 5.16 -2.90 21.14
C LEU A 73 4.82 -1.40 21.08
N GLU A 74 5.57 -0.55 21.78
CA GLU A 74 5.35 0.90 21.76
C GLU A 74 5.57 1.51 20.37
N ARG A 75 6.60 1.05 19.64
CA ARG A 75 6.86 1.49 18.26
C ARG A 75 5.74 1.06 17.32
N GLU A 76 5.29 -0.18 17.43
CA GLU A 76 4.16 -0.70 16.64
C GLU A 76 2.87 0.05 16.95
N ASN A 77 2.56 0.27 18.22
CA ASN A 77 1.40 1.04 18.66
C ASN A 77 1.44 2.47 18.13
N LYS A 78 2.60 3.13 18.14
CA LYS A 78 2.76 4.47 17.57
C LYS A 78 2.52 4.48 16.05
N SER A 79 3.05 3.48 15.34
CA SER A 79 2.82 3.31 13.90
C SER A 79 1.34 3.05 13.57
N LEU A 80 0.67 2.20 14.34
CA LEU A 80 -0.75 1.91 14.20
C LEU A 80 -1.61 3.15 14.50
N ALA A 81 -1.33 3.85 15.59
CA ALA A 81 -2.03 5.08 15.95
C ALA A 81 -1.90 6.17 14.87
N SER A 82 -0.71 6.32 14.27
CA SER A 82 -0.49 7.22 13.14
C SER A 82 -1.33 6.83 11.92
N ARG A 83 -1.33 5.54 11.56
CA ARG A 83 -2.17 5.01 10.46
C ARG A 83 -3.66 5.22 10.71
N LEU A 84 -4.13 4.94 11.92
CA LEU A 84 -5.51 5.18 12.32
C LEU A 84 -5.85 6.67 12.24
N ALA A 85 -5.00 7.57 12.76
CA ALA A 85 -5.22 9.01 12.68
C ALA A 85 -5.31 9.49 11.23
N ASN A 86 -4.50 8.94 10.32
CA ASN A 86 -4.58 9.25 8.90
C ASN A 86 -5.89 8.75 8.27
N ILE A 87 -6.35 7.54 8.63
CA ILE A 87 -7.65 7.01 8.19
C ILE A 87 -8.80 7.87 8.71
N TYR A 88 -8.77 8.26 9.99
CA TYR A 88 -9.80 9.10 10.61
C TYR A 88 -9.85 10.52 10.02
N ARG A 89 -8.69 11.09 9.66
CA ARG A 89 -8.62 12.43 9.04
C ARG A 89 -8.97 12.39 7.55
N GLY A 90 -8.66 11.31 6.86
CA GLY A 90 -9.00 11.15 5.45
C GLY A 90 -10.50 10.90 5.27
N SER A 91 -11.09 11.45 4.21
CA SER A 91 -12.34 10.90 3.69
C SER A 91 -12.00 9.51 3.16
N GLY A 92 -12.46 8.45 3.83
CA GLY A 92 -12.12 7.06 3.49
C GLY A 92 -12.20 6.80 1.99
N MET A 93 -11.06 6.82 1.32
CA MET A 93 -10.96 6.48 -0.09
C MET A 93 -11.10 4.98 -0.17
N VAL A 94 -12.26 4.52 -0.64
CA VAL A 94 -12.46 3.11 -0.93
C VAL A 94 -11.76 2.83 -2.26
N ASP A 95 -10.69 2.06 -2.23
CA ASP A 95 -9.96 1.56 -3.40
C ASP A 95 -10.77 0.56 -4.25
N CYS A 96 -12.04 0.32 -3.89
CA CYS A 96 -12.96 -0.59 -4.55
C CYS A 96 -13.30 -0.23 -6.00
N TRP A 97 -12.77 0.89 -6.52
CA TRP A 97 -12.73 1.15 -7.95
C TRP A 97 -11.60 0.32 -8.57
N ASN A 98 -11.70 -1.00 -8.43
CA ASN A 98 -10.89 -1.89 -9.23
C ASN A 98 -11.47 -1.81 -10.64
N GLU A 99 -10.77 -1.13 -11.55
CA GLU A 99 -11.06 -1.20 -13.00
C GLU A 99 -10.75 -2.62 -13.49
N TYR A 100 -11.56 -3.58 -13.07
CA TYR A 100 -11.44 -4.96 -13.48
C TYR A 100 -11.90 -5.05 -14.93
N GLN A 101 -10.96 -4.95 -15.84
CA GLN A 101 -11.19 -5.32 -17.23
C GLN A 101 -11.40 -6.83 -17.29
N GLN A 102 -12.60 -7.27 -17.65
CA GLN A 102 -12.86 -8.69 -17.87
C GLN A 102 -11.86 -9.25 -18.89
N LYS A 103 -11.01 -10.18 -18.42
CA LYS A 103 -10.05 -10.89 -19.26
C LYS A 103 -10.73 -12.11 -19.85
N SER A 104 -11.23 -11.98 -21.08
CA SER A 104 -11.70 -13.12 -21.87
C SER A 104 -10.59 -13.60 -22.81
N VAL A 105 -10.33 -14.91 -22.81
CA VAL A 105 -9.41 -15.58 -23.74
C VAL A 105 -9.82 -15.35 -25.21
N PHE A 106 -11.10 -15.08 -25.46
CA PHE A 106 -11.65 -14.85 -26.80
C PHE A 106 -11.63 -13.37 -27.24
N ARG A 107 -11.32 -12.42 -26.34
CA ARG A 107 -11.35 -10.98 -26.65
C ARG A 107 -10.39 -10.61 -27.79
N GLN A 108 -9.21 -11.23 -27.82
CA GLN A 108 -8.23 -10.99 -28.89
C GLN A 108 -8.75 -11.49 -30.25
N LYS A 109 -9.36 -12.68 -30.29
CA LYS A 109 -9.95 -13.24 -31.51
C LYS A 109 -11.12 -12.39 -31.99
N GLN A 110 -11.99 -11.96 -31.06
CA GLN A 110 -13.11 -11.08 -31.36
C GLN A 110 -12.64 -9.73 -31.93
N ASN A 111 -11.60 -9.12 -31.36
CA ASN A 111 -11.03 -7.86 -31.85
C ASN A 111 -10.45 -8.00 -33.27
N ILE A 112 -9.76 -9.11 -33.55
CA ILE A 112 -9.21 -9.39 -34.88
C ILE A 112 -10.35 -9.52 -35.92
N GLU A 113 -11.41 -10.27 -35.59
CA GLU A 113 -12.59 -10.39 -36.46
C GLU A 113 -13.32 -9.06 -36.65
N LEU A 114 -13.47 -8.26 -35.58
CA LEU A 114 -14.08 -6.93 -35.67
C LEU A 114 -13.30 -6.02 -36.63
N ILE A 115 -11.98 -6.04 -36.58
CA ILE A 115 -11.12 -5.29 -37.51
C ILE A 115 -11.34 -5.81 -38.94
N ARG A 116 -11.32 -7.12 -39.16
CA ARG A 116 -11.53 -7.75 -40.47
C ARG A 116 -12.86 -7.32 -41.09
N ILE A 117 -13.95 -7.46 -40.33
CA ILE A 117 -15.31 -7.07 -40.74
C ILE A 117 -15.37 -5.57 -41.04
N THR A 118 -14.74 -4.73 -40.21
CA THR A 118 -14.73 -3.27 -40.40
C THR A 118 -14.03 -2.88 -41.70
N MET A 119 -12.89 -3.49 -42.01
CA MET A 119 -12.16 -3.25 -43.25
C MET A 119 -12.97 -3.70 -44.48
N GLU A 120 -13.60 -4.88 -44.40
CA GLU A 120 -14.45 -5.39 -45.47
C GLU A 120 -15.66 -4.48 -45.72
N ASN A 121 -16.32 -4.03 -44.65
CA ASN A 121 -17.42 -3.09 -44.71
C ASN A 121 -17.00 -1.74 -45.32
N GLN A 122 -15.82 -1.22 -44.98
CA GLN A 122 -15.27 -0.01 -45.61
C GLN A 122 -15.03 -0.19 -47.10
N ALA A 123 -14.50 -1.34 -47.53
CA ALA A 123 -14.31 -1.65 -48.95
C ALA A 123 -15.64 -1.77 -49.71
N ILE A 124 -16.66 -2.37 -49.10
CA ILE A 124 -18.03 -2.43 -49.66
C ILE A 124 -18.60 -1.01 -49.79
N LEU A 125 -18.52 -0.20 -48.74
CA LEU A 125 -19.01 1.18 -48.76
C LEU A 125 -18.32 2.03 -49.83
N LYS A 126 -17.02 1.84 -50.02
CA LYS A 126 -16.26 2.52 -51.08
C LYS A 126 -16.79 2.13 -52.46
N ARG A 127 -16.98 0.82 -52.73
CA ARG A 127 -17.56 0.33 -53.99
C ARG A 127 -18.97 0.87 -54.24
N LEU A 128 -19.81 0.93 -53.21
CA LEU A 128 -21.16 1.49 -53.31
C LEU A 128 -21.13 2.99 -53.63
N LYS A 129 -20.21 3.75 -53.03
CA LYS A 129 -20.05 5.18 -53.30
C LYS A 129 -19.48 5.47 -54.69
N GLU A 130 -18.54 4.66 -55.16
CA GLU A 130 -17.90 4.86 -56.46
C GLU A 130 -18.79 4.44 -57.64
N ARG A 131 -19.79 3.57 -57.39
CA ARG A 131 -20.74 3.13 -58.41
C ARG A 131 -21.65 4.29 -58.82
N LYS A 132 -21.42 4.84 -60.01
CA LYS A 132 -22.36 5.77 -60.67
C LYS A 132 -23.50 5.00 -61.32
N ALA A 133 -24.66 5.64 -61.45
CA ALA A 133 -25.80 5.08 -62.18
C ALA A 133 -25.39 4.78 -63.63
N THR A 134 -25.73 3.59 -64.12
CA THR A 134 -25.39 3.15 -65.49
C THR A 134 -26.17 3.91 -66.57
N TYR A 135 -27.31 4.49 -66.21
CA TYR A 135 -28.17 5.22 -67.13
C TYR A 135 -28.31 6.68 -66.69
N ASP A 136 -28.40 7.58 -67.68
CA ASP A 136 -28.70 8.99 -67.41
C ASP A 136 -30.19 9.13 -67.09
N MET A 137 -30.49 9.44 -65.83
CA MET A 137 -31.84 9.69 -65.34
C MET A 137 -32.57 10.77 -66.17
N LYS A 138 -31.85 11.82 -66.60
CA LYS A 138 -32.46 12.91 -67.38
C LYS A 138 -32.85 12.45 -68.77
N GLN A 139 -31.97 11.68 -69.43
CA GLN A 139 -32.26 11.12 -70.75
C GLN A 139 -33.41 10.11 -70.71
N CYS A 140 -33.46 9.28 -69.66
CA CYS A 140 -34.54 8.33 -69.43
C CYS A 140 -35.89 9.03 -69.25
N GLU A 141 -35.93 10.07 -68.40
CA GLU A 141 -37.13 10.89 -68.18
C GLU A 141 -37.58 11.58 -69.47
N GLN A 142 -36.66 12.18 -70.22
CA GLN A 142 -36.97 12.82 -71.49
C GLN A 142 -37.58 11.83 -72.49
N SER A 143 -37.01 10.62 -72.57
CA SER A 143 -37.47 9.56 -73.46
C SER A 143 -38.87 9.09 -73.06
N TRP A 144 -39.12 8.90 -71.77
CA TRP A 144 -40.44 8.56 -71.24
C TRP A 144 -41.49 9.63 -71.55
N GLN A 145 -41.17 10.91 -71.35
CA GLN A 145 -42.09 12.01 -71.68
C GLN A 145 -42.39 12.08 -73.18
N ASN A 146 -41.38 11.85 -74.03
CA ASN A 146 -41.55 11.83 -75.48
C ASN A 146 -42.46 10.68 -75.92
N SER A 147 -42.26 9.47 -75.39
CA SER A 147 -43.13 8.32 -75.64
C SER A 147 -44.57 8.60 -75.18
N ARG A 148 -44.76 9.25 -74.03
CA ARG A 148 -46.08 9.61 -73.50
C ARG A 148 -46.79 10.66 -74.37
N LYS A 149 -46.06 11.65 -74.89
CA LYS A 149 -46.59 12.65 -75.84
C LYS A 149 -46.97 11.98 -77.17
N TYR A 150 -46.13 11.09 -77.69
CA TYR A 150 -46.40 10.33 -78.91
C TYR A 150 -47.67 9.48 -78.77
N MET A 151 -47.82 8.75 -77.66
CA MET A 151 -49.03 7.98 -77.38
C MET A 151 -50.27 8.88 -77.34
N LYS A 152 -50.24 10.00 -76.59
CA LYS A 152 -51.37 10.94 -76.51
C LYS A 152 -51.77 11.50 -77.87
N LYS A 153 -50.80 11.84 -78.73
CA LYS A 153 -51.05 12.35 -80.08
C LYS A 153 -51.71 11.28 -80.95
N ASN A 154 -51.21 10.05 -80.94
CA ASN A 154 -51.79 8.96 -81.72
C ASN A 154 -53.18 8.54 -81.19
N THR A 155 -53.41 8.56 -79.88
CA THR A 155 -54.75 8.29 -79.33
C THR A 155 -55.78 9.36 -79.70
N HIS A 156 -55.38 10.63 -79.86
CA HIS A 156 -56.30 11.66 -80.34
C HIS A 156 -56.65 11.46 -81.83
N LEU A 157 -55.64 11.12 -82.65
CA LEU A 157 -55.82 10.89 -84.09
C LEU A 157 -56.71 9.67 -84.39
N LEU A 158 -56.70 8.64 -83.54
CA LEU A 158 -57.55 7.45 -83.67
C LEU A 158 -59.01 7.67 -83.24
N ASN A 159 -59.32 8.80 -82.59
CA ASN A 159 -60.68 9.13 -82.14
C ASN A 159 -61.37 10.21 -83.01
N GLU A 160 -60.70 10.70 -84.06
CA GLU A 160 -61.20 11.72 -85.00
C GLU A 160 -61.47 11.16 -86.43
N GLU A 161 -61.34 9.84 -86.62
CA GLU A 161 -61.89 9.06 -87.75
C GLU A 161 -63.20 8.37 -87.35
#